data_AF-A0A3G7U2X1-F1
#
_entry.id   AF-A0A3G7U2X1-F1
#
_cell.length_a   1.000
_cell.length_b   1.000
_cell.length_c   1.000
_cell.angle_alpha   90.00
_cell.angle_beta   90.00
_cell.angle_gamma   90.00
#
_symmetry.space_group_name_H-M   'P 1'
#
loop_
_entity.id
_entity.type
_entity.pdbx_description
1 polymer ?
#
loop_
_entity_poly.entity_id
_entity_poly.type
_entity_poly.pdbx_seq_one_letter_code
_entity_poly.pdbx_strand_id
1 'polypeptide(L)'
;MALCGAKTRSGEPCKRHAVPGSSRCKLHGGGSAKANKGNKHAAKPGSIYSQYLTEDENNMLSSIELGRVDDELRLTRVRLMRALARENEFGNTLEVESEKEEPILVSGKETALTSITTTSKVRDYSSLIDRLTARVESLERTKEDLETRRLTNEKLRRELEDPNKGLPEPKQVIIGVEDASDPEAE
;
A
#
# COMPACT_ATOMS: atom_id res chain seq x y z
N MET A 1 51.84 1.49 -14.69
CA MET A 1 50.41 1.34 -14.30
C MET A 1 49.69 2.65 -14.55
N ALA A 2 48.56 2.63 -15.25
CA ALA A 2 47.77 3.83 -15.51
C ALA A 2 47.24 4.46 -14.21
N LEU A 3 47.12 5.78 -14.16
CA LEU A 3 46.48 6.49 -13.05
C LEU A 3 44.95 6.44 -13.17
N CYS A 4 44.27 6.61 -12.05
CA CYS A 4 42.82 6.65 -11.97
C CYS A 4 42.26 7.92 -12.62
N GLY A 5 41.39 7.77 -13.61
CA GLY A 5 40.76 8.89 -14.33
C GLY A 5 39.61 9.60 -13.59
N ALA A 6 39.54 9.52 -12.26
CA ALA A 6 38.48 10.15 -11.46
C ALA A 6 39.02 11.39 -10.73
N LYS A 7 38.14 12.34 -10.38
CA LYS A 7 38.48 13.48 -9.51
C LYS A 7 38.15 13.16 -8.05
N THR A 8 38.94 13.68 -7.12
CA THR A 8 38.67 13.64 -5.68
C THR A 8 37.52 14.59 -5.33
N ARG A 9 37.04 14.56 -4.08
CA ARG A 9 36.02 15.49 -3.58
C ARG A 9 36.45 16.97 -3.65
N SER A 10 37.76 17.23 -3.66
CA SER A 10 38.35 18.56 -3.85
C SER A 10 38.52 18.96 -5.32
N GLY A 11 38.11 18.13 -6.27
CA GLY A 11 38.18 18.41 -7.71
C GLY A 11 39.53 18.08 -8.37
N GLU A 12 40.55 17.70 -7.60
CA GLU A 12 41.85 17.29 -8.11
C GLU A 12 41.82 15.89 -8.75
N PRO A 13 42.66 15.61 -9.77
CA PRO A 13 42.76 14.27 -10.33
C PRO A 13 43.26 13.26 -9.30
N CYS A 14 42.67 12.06 -9.31
CA CYS A 14 43.04 10.99 -8.39
C CYS A 14 44.45 10.48 -8.68
N LYS A 15 45.34 10.64 -7.71
CA LYS A 15 46.75 10.22 -7.81
C LYS A 15 46.98 8.71 -7.61
N ARG A 16 45.92 7.91 -7.40
CA ARG A 16 46.03 6.46 -7.23
C ARG A 16 46.10 5.74 -8.57
N HIS A 17 46.79 4.61 -8.62
CA HIS A 17 46.79 3.75 -9.80
C HIS A 17 45.42 3.11 -10.04
N ALA A 18 45.05 3.02 -11.31
CA ALA A 18 43.91 2.24 -11.76
C ALA A 18 44.18 0.75 -11.53
N VAL A 19 43.11 -0.01 -11.23
CA VAL A 19 43.25 -1.47 -11.12
C VAL A 19 43.41 -2.08 -12.53
N PRO A 20 44.14 -3.20 -12.69
CA PRO A 20 44.29 -3.86 -13.98
C PRO A 20 42.93 -4.14 -14.64
N GLY A 21 42.73 -3.68 -15.88
CA GLY A 21 41.47 -3.82 -16.62
C GLY A 21 40.39 -2.78 -16.31
N SER A 22 40.68 -1.73 -15.51
CA SER A 22 39.79 -0.60 -15.29
C SER A 22 40.52 0.73 -15.50
N SER A 23 39.78 1.80 -15.82
CA SER A 23 40.29 3.18 -15.84
C SER A 23 40.25 3.86 -14.47
N ARG A 24 39.75 3.17 -13.42
CA ARG A 24 39.58 3.73 -12.07
C ARG A 24 40.29 2.89 -11.00
N CYS A 25 40.66 3.52 -9.90
CA CYS A 25 41.26 2.82 -8.75
C CYS A 25 40.18 2.11 -7.92
N LYS A 26 40.60 1.27 -6.96
CA LYS A 26 39.69 0.53 -6.07
C LYS A 26 38.68 1.44 -5.33
N LEU A 27 39.07 2.66 -4.97
CA LEU A 27 38.20 3.61 -4.26
C LEU A 27 37.21 4.34 -5.18
N HIS A 28 37.57 4.57 -6.44
CA HIS A 28 36.71 5.23 -7.42
C HIS A 28 35.98 4.21 -8.31
N GLY A 29 35.66 3.04 -7.76
CA GLY A 29 34.82 2.04 -8.40
C GLY A 29 35.52 1.11 -9.40
N GLY A 30 36.85 1.12 -9.48
CA GLY A 30 37.60 0.20 -10.34
C GLY A 30 37.40 -1.27 -9.97
N GLY A 31 37.10 -1.57 -8.71
CA GLY A 31 36.75 -2.92 -8.24
C GLY A 31 35.26 -3.26 -8.33
N SER A 32 34.40 -2.31 -8.67
CA SER A 32 32.94 -2.46 -8.57
C SER A 32 32.34 -3.27 -9.71
N ALA A 33 33.04 -3.41 -10.85
CA ALA A 33 32.52 -4.17 -11.99
C ALA A 33 32.34 -5.67 -11.71
N LYS A 34 32.98 -6.22 -10.66
CA LYS A 34 32.88 -7.64 -10.27
C LYS A 34 31.96 -7.91 -9.08
N ALA A 35 31.48 -6.88 -8.38
CA ALA A 35 30.55 -7.07 -7.27
C ALA A 35 29.12 -7.05 -7.81
N ASN A 36 28.42 -8.18 -7.71
CA ASN A 36 26.96 -8.32 -7.79
C ASN A 36 26.33 -8.77 -9.13
N LYS A 37 27.07 -9.38 -10.07
CA LYS A 37 26.43 -10.27 -11.06
C LYS A 37 26.05 -11.59 -10.36
N GLY A 38 24.90 -11.63 -9.70
CA GLY A 38 24.36 -12.84 -9.05
C GLY A 38 24.19 -12.78 -7.54
N ASN A 39 24.22 -11.59 -6.92
CA ASN A 39 23.88 -11.49 -5.50
C ASN A 39 22.39 -11.79 -5.29
N LYS A 40 22.07 -13.01 -4.84
CA LYS A 40 20.71 -13.44 -4.48
C LYS A 40 20.15 -12.73 -3.24
N HIS A 41 21.02 -12.01 -2.51
CA HIS A 41 20.70 -11.23 -1.30
C HIS A 41 20.72 -9.73 -1.56
N ALA A 42 20.85 -9.27 -2.80
CA ALA A 42 20.59 -7.88 -3.10
C ALA A 42 19.11 -7.62 -2.81
N ALA A 43 18.82 -6.70 -1.89
CA ALA A 43 17.45 -6.30 -1.58
C ALA A 43 16.78 -5.89 -2.89
N LYS A 44 15.81 -6.70 -3.34
CA LYS A 44 14.99 -6.35 -4.50
C LYS A 44 14.22 -5.08 -4.12
N PRO A 45 14.17 -4.04 -4.97
CA PRO A 45 13.27 -2.92 -4.74
C PRO A 45 11.83 -3.46 -4.71
N GLY A 46 11.24 -3.50 -3.51
CA GLY A 46 9.98 -4.18 -3.24
C GLY A 46 9.82 -4.41 -1.72
N SER A 47 8.57 -4.47 -1.27
CA SER A 47 8.14 -4.60 0.13
C SER A 47 9.05 -5.47 1.01
N ILE A 48 9.35 -5.03 2.24
CA ILE A 48 10.12 -5.78 3.26
C ILE A 48 9.55 -7.18 3.57
N TYR A 49 8.32 -7.45 3.12
CA TYR A 49 7.62 -8.71 3.33
C TYR A 49 7.75 -9.71 2.17
N SER A 50 8.43 -9.36 1.07
CA SER A 50 8.55 -10.24 -0.12
C SER A 50 9.23 -11.58 0.18
N GLN A 51 9.99 -11.67 1.27
CA GLN A 51 10.64 -12.90 1.75
C GLN A 51 9.66 -13.95 2.29
N TYR A 52 8.44 -13.55 2.66
CA TYR A 52 7.39 -14.43 3.17
C TYR A 52 6.36 -14.83 2.11
N LEU A 53 6.47 -14.25 0.91
CA LEU A 53 5.54 -14.50 -0.19
C LEU A 53 6.10 -15.59 -1.11
N THR A 54 5.22 -16.48 -1.55
CA THR A 54 5.48 -17.38 -2.67
C THR A 54 5.72 -16.60 -3.96
N GLU A 55 6.22 -17.27 -4.98
CA GLU A 55 6.49 -16.63 -6.28
C GLU A 55 5.19 -16.15 -6.94
N ASP A 56 4.12 -16.95 -6.85
CA ASP A 56 2.78 -16.59 -7.36
C ASP A 56 2.19 -15.38 -6.60
N GLU A 57 2.27 -15.37 -5.27
CA GLU A 57 1.80 -14.25 -4.45
C GLU A 57 2.58 -12.96 -4.76
N ASN A 58 3.90 -13.05 -4.92
CA ASN A 58 4.74 -11.92 -5.32
C ASN A 58 4.35 -11.36 -6.69
N ASN A 59 4.04 -12.24 -7.65
CA ASN A 59 3.62 -11.83 -8.99
C ASN A 59 2.25 -11.12 -8.93
N MET A 60 1.30 -11.68 -8.17
CA MET A 60 -0.04 -11.08 -8.01
C MET A 60 0.00 -9.76 -7.24
N LEU A 61 0.93 -9.57 -6.31
CA LEU A 61 1.01 -8.37 -5.47
C LEU A 61 0.99 -7.06 -6.28
N SER A 62 1.67 -7.04 -7.43
CA SER A 62 1.74 -5.87 -8.32
C SER A 62 0.40 -5.53 -9.00
N SER A 63 -0.49 -6.52 -9.13
CA SER A 63 -1.79 -6.37 -9.78
C SER A 63 -2.92 -5.97 -8.81
N ILE A 64 -2.65 -6.02 -7.49
CA ILE A 64 -3.65 -5.68 -6.47
C ILE A 64 -3.83 -4.16 -6.44
N GLU A 65 -4.98 -3.69 -6.91
CA GLU A 65 -5.38 -2.29 -6.78
C GLU A 65 -5.70 -1.95 -5.31
N LEU A 66 -4.95 -1.02 -4.74
CA LEU A 66 -5.21 -0.49 -3.40
C LEU A 66 -6.10 0.75 -3.49
N GLY A 67 -6.99 0.92 -2.51
CA GLY A 67 -7.80 2.15 -2.33
C GLY A 67 -9.23 2.10 -2.88
N ARG A 68 -9.69 0.96 -3.39
CA ARG A 68 -11.08 0.77 -3.84
C ARG A 68 -12.01 0.32 -2.71
N VAL A 69 -12.20 1.18 -1.70
CA VAL A 69 -13.08 0.87 -0.54
C VAL A 69 -14.50 0.50 -0.97
N ASP A 70 -14.99 1.06 -2.08
CA ASP A 70 -16.30 0.73 -2.65
C ASP A 70 -16.45 -0.75 -3.05
N ASP A 71 -15.38 -1.38 -3.55
CA ASP A 71 -15.44 -2.77 -4.01
C ASP A 71 -15.53 -3.72 -2.82
N GLU A 72 -14.75 -3.46 -1.78
CA GLU A 72 -14.84 -4.17 -0.50
C GLU A 72 -16.22 -4.00 0.15
N LEU A 73 -16.79 -2.80 0.06
CA LEU A 73 -18.13 -2.51 0.58
C LEU A 73 -19.21 -3.30 -0.18
N ARG A 74 -19.16 -3.33 -1.52
CA ARG A 74 -20.06 -4.13 -2.36
C ARG A 74 -19.95 -5.61 -2.03
N LEU A 75 -18.74 -6.15 -1.97
CA LEU A 75 -18.50 -7.54 -1.65
C LEU A 75 -19.02 -7.90 -0.26
N THR A 76 -18.78 -7.04 0.74
CA THR A 76 -19.26 -7.26 2.11
C THR A 76 -20.79 -7.26 2.18
N ARG A 77 -21.46 -6.34 1.47
CA ARG A 77 -22.93 -6.33 1.37
C ARG A 77 -23.48 -7.59 0.70
N VAL A 78 -22.86 -8.08 -0.37
CA VAL A 78 -23.24 -9.35 -1.01
C VAL A 78 -23.09 -10.52 -0.03
N ARG A 79 -22.00 -10.55 0.75
CA ARG A 79 -21.81 -11.59 1.78
C ARG A 79 -22.86 -11.51 2.88
N LEU A 80 -23.23 -10.30 3.32
CA LEU A 80 -24.31 -10.08 4.28
C LEU A 80 -25.65 -10.59 3.75
N MET A 81 -26.00 -10.25 2.50
CA MET A 81 -27.22 -10.76 1.87
C MET A 81 -27.26 -12.29 1.84
N ARG A 82 -26.13 -12.93 1.52
CA ARG A 82 -26.02 -14.41 1.52
C ARG A 82 -26.15 -14.99 2.94
N ALA A 83 -25.58 -14.33 3.94
CA ALA A 83 -25.69 -14.75 5.33
C ALA A 83 -27.15 -14.68 5.82
N LEU A 84 -27.85 -13.58 5.53
CA LEU A 84 -29.27 -13.41 5.85
C LEU A 84 -30.16 -14.42 5.12
N ALA A 85 -29.88 -14.68 3.84
CA ALA A 85 -30.63 -15.69 3.07
C ALA A 85 -30.49 -17.09 3.69
N ARG A 86 -29.26 -17.47 4.08
CA ARG A 86 -29.00 -18.74 4.76
C ARG A 86 -29.62 -18.79 6.15
N GLU A 87 -29.57 -17.71 6.92
CA GLU A 87 -30.25 -17.63 8.21
C GLU A 87 -31.77 -17.83 8.05
N ASN A 88 -32.38 -17.24 7.03
CA ASN A 88 -33.81 -17.42 6.76
C ASN A 88 -34.17 -18.86 6.32
N GLU A 89 -33.27 -19.53 5.59
CA GLU A 89 -33.46 -20.90 5.12
C GLU A 89 -33.20 -21.95 6.22
N PHE A 90 -32.11 -21.79 6.97
CA PHE A 90 -31.62 -22.80 7.91
C PHE A 90 -31.87 -22.42 9.37
N GLY A 91 -31.88 -21.14 9.73
CA GLY A 91 -32.10 -20.66 11.09
C GLY A 91 -31.37 -21.48 12.16
N ASN A 92 -32.15 -22.16 13.01
CA ASN A 92 -31.66 -23.00 14.11
C ASN A 92 -31.54 -24.50 13.75
N THR A 93 -31.58 -24.86 12.47
CA THR A 93 -31.39 -26.25 12.03
C THR A 93 -29.94 -26.70 12.21
N LEU A 94 -29.77 -27.99 12.48
CA LEU A 94 -28.45 -28.62 12.58
C LEU A 94 -27.85 -28.77 11.19
N GLU A 95 -26.69 -28.16 10.96
CA GLU A 95 -25.88 -28.34 9.76
C GLU A 95 -24.74 -29.32 10.05
N VAL A 96 -24.39 -30.18 9.09
CA VAL A 96 -23.22 -31.07 9.23
C VAL A 96 -21.96 -30.21 9.29
N GLU A 97 -21.20 -30.34 10.37
CA GLU A 97 -19.96 -29.60 10.61
C GLU A 97 -18.74 -30.41 10.15
N SER A 98 -18.75 -31.72 10.42
CA SER A 98 -17.68 -32.62 9.98
C SER A 98 -18.16 -34.06 9.85
N GLU A 99 -17.53 -34.80 8.95
CA GLU A 99 -17.71 -36.24 8.80
C GLU A 99 -16.35 -36.90 8.97
N LYS A 100 -16.31 -37.93 9.81
CA LYS A 100 -15.13 -38.77 10.00
C LYS A 100 -15.45 -40.18 9.55
N GLU A 101 -14.64 -40.68 8.63
CA GLU A 101 -14.70 -42.06 8.18
C GLU A 101 -13.55 -42.84 8.85
N GLU A 102 -13.90 -43.84 9.66
CA GLU A 102 -12.93 -44.66 10.38
C GLU A 102 -13.17 -46.14 10.05
N PRO A 103 -12.12 -46.96 9.85
CA PRO A 103 -12.30 -48.38 9.61
C PRO A 103 -12.90 -49.05 10.85
N ILE A 104 -13.88 -49.94 10.63
CA ILE A 104 -14.47 -50.73 11.72
C ILE A 104 -13.42 -51.72 12.19
N LEU A 105 -13.19 -51.76 13.50
CA LEU A 105 -12.29 -52.72 14.13
C LEU A 105 -13.11 -53.86 14.74
N VAL A 106 -12.98 -55.08 14.21
CA VAL A 106 -13.53 -56.29 14.85
C VAL A 106 -12.38 -57.07 15.48
N SER A 107 -12.43 -57.23 16.80
CA SER A 107 -11.37 -57.91 17.58
C SER A 107 -9.95 -57.36 17.34
N GLY A 108 -9.84 -56.04 17.13
CA GLY A 108 -8.55 -55.36 16.94
C GLY A 108 -7.93 -55.49 15.54
N LYS A 109 -8.65 -56.05 14.57
CA LYS A 109 -8.25 -56.06 13.15
C LYS A 109 -9.16 -55.12 12.35
N GLU A 110 -8.54 -54.36 11.45
CA GLU A 110 -9.26 -53.53 10.48
C GLU A 110 -10.11 -54.41 9.57
N THR A 111 -11.38 -54.03 9.44
CA THR A 111 -12.32 -54.65 8.52
C THR A 111 -12.41 -53.80 7.25
N ALA A 112 -12.86 -54.38 6.14
CA ALA A 112 -13.10 -53.64 4.90
C ALA A 112 -14.31 -52.67 4.98
N LEU A 113 -15.05 -52.67 6.09
CA LEU A 113 -16.13 -51.72 6.32
C LEU A 113 -15.63 -50.51 7.12
N THR A 114 -16.10 -49.33 6.73
CA THR A 114 -15.88 -48.07 7.44
C THR A 114 -17.14 -47.65 8.19
N SER A 115 -16.95 -47.00 9.34
CA SER A 115 -17.97 -46.33 10.13
C SER A 115 -17.88 -44.84 9.87
N ILE A 116 -18.97 -44.22 9.46
CA ILE A 116 -19.07 -42.77 9.27
C ILE A 116 -19.67 -42.17 10.52
N THR A 117 -18.92 -41.31 11.19
CA THR A 117 -19.40 -40.50 12.32
C THR A 117 -19.60 -39.07 11.84
N THR A 118 -20.86 -38.62 11.81
CA THR A 118 -21.23 -37.25 11.41
C THR A 118 -21.45 -36.39 12.65
N THR A 119 -20.71 -35.29 12.77
CA THR A 119 -20.94 -34.27 13.80
C THR A 119 -21.70 -33.09 13.18
N SER A 120 -22.81 -32.70 13.80
CA SER A 120 -23.64 -31.58 13.33
C SER A 120 -23.74 -30.46 14.37
N LYS A 121 -23.82 -29.21 13.92
CA LYS A 121 -23.90 -28.01 14.74
C LYS A 121 -24.79 -26.95 14.08
N VAL A 122 -25.52 -26.19 14.90
CA VAL A 122 -26.24 -25.00 14.43
C VAL A 122 -25.24 -23.90 14.10
N ARG A 123 -25.31 -23.36 12.88
CA ARG A 123 -24.39 -22.32 12.45
C ARG A 123 -24.74 -20.99 13.12
N ASP A 124 -23.73 -20.30 13.64
CA ASP A 124 -23.91 -19.01 14.32
C ASP A 124 -24.03 -17.86 13.30
N TYR A 125 -25.22 -17.74 12.72
CA TYR A 125 -25.56 -16.67 11.77
C TYR A 125 -25.52 -15.29 12.42
N SER A 126 -25.98 -15.16 13.66
CA SER A 126 -25.98 -13.92 14.43
C SER A 126 -24.57 -13.30 14.49
N SER A 127 -23.58 -14.07 14.98
CA SER A 127 -22.19 -13.58 15.06
C SER A 127 -21.55 -13.33 13.69
N LEU A 128 -22.01 -14.01 12.63
CA LEU A 128 -21.53 -13.75 11.26
C LEU A 128 -22.11 -12.43 10.72
N ILE A 129 -23.42 -12.23 10.89
CA ILE A 129 -24.15 -11.05 10.45
C ILE A 129 -23.61 -9.82 11.18
N ASP A 130 -23.46 -9.88 12.51
CA ASP A 130 -22.92 -8.78 13.32
C ASP A 130 -21.51 -8.33 12.89
N ARG A 131 -20.65 -9.29 12.53
CA ARG A 131 -19.32 -8.96 12.01
C ARG A 131 -19.39 -8.31 10.63
N LEU A 132 -20.30 -8.77 9.77
CA LEU A 132 -20.47 -8.21 8.43
C LEU A 132 -21.09 -6.81 8.48
N THR A 133 -22.07 -6.57 9.34
CA THR A 133 -22.67 -5.24 9.54
C THR A 133 -21.65 -4.27 10.13
N ALA A 134 -20.88 -4.66 11.16
CA ALA A 134 -19.78 -3.85 11.69
C ALA A 134 -18.71 -3.55 10.63
N ARG A 135 -18.42 -4.50 9.74
CA ARG A 135 -17.48 -4.28 8.63
C ARG A 135 -18.03 -3.29 7.61
N VAL A 136 -19.31 -3.35 7.28
CA VAL A 136 -19.99 -2.38 6.39
C VAL A 136 -19.87 -0.97 6.98
N GLU A 137 -20.20 -0.80 8.26
CA GLU A 137 -20.08 0.49 8.95
C GLU A 137 -18.65 1.04 8.91
N SER A 138 -17.65 0.19 9.19
CA SER A 138 -16.24 0.57 9.15
C SER A 138 -15.79 1.02 7.75
N LEU A 139 -16.22 0.31 6.70
CA LEU A 139 -15.89 0.64 5.32
C LEU A 139 -16.60 1.93 4.86
N GLU A 140 -17.86 2.15 5.26
CA GLU A 140 -18.59 3.38 4.98
C GLU A 140 -17.92 4.59 5.63
N ARG A 141 -17.59 4.49 6.92
CA ARG A 141 -16.83 5.53 7.62
C ARG A 141 -15.51 5.84 6.92
N THR A 142 -14.77 4.81 6.53
CA THR A 142 -13.49 4.98 5.81
C THR A 142 -13.70 5.70 4.48
N LYS A 143 -14.76 5.36 3.74
CA LYS A 143 -15.11 6.01 2.47
C LYS A 143 -15.40 7.49 2.67
N GLU A 144 -16.22 7.84 3.65
CA GLU A 144 -16.55 9.23 3.98
C GLU A 144 -15.30 10.03 4.38
N ASP A 145 -14.42 9.42 5.18
CA ASP A 145 -13.17 10.05 5.61
C ASP A 145 -12.24 10.33 4.43
N LEU A 146 -12.11 9.36 3.50
CA LEU A 146 -11.32 9.53 2.29
C LEU A 146 -11.89 10.62 1.37
N GLU A 147 -13.21 10.68 1.20
CA GLU A 147 -13.85 11.72 0.37
C GLU A 147 -13.70 13.10 1.01
N THR A 148 -13.85 13.20 2.34
CA THR A 148 -13.63 14.45 3.08
C THR A 148 -12.18 14.93 2.91
N ARG A 149 -11.20 14.03 3.04
CA ARG A 149 -9.79 14.34 2.81
C ARG A 149 -9.53 14.75 1.37
N ARG A 150 -10.19 14.10 0.40
CA ARG A 150 -10.07 14.45 -1.02
C ARG A 150 -10.54 15.87 -1.29
N LEU A 151 -11.74 16.24 -0.83
CA LEU A 151 -12.29 17.58 -0.96
C LEU A 151 -11.43 18.64 -0.25
N THR A 152 -10.89 18.31 0.93
CA THR A 152 -9.97 19.18 1.67
C THR A 152 -8.69 19.44 0.88
N ASN A 153 -8.08 18.40 0.29
CA ASN A 153 -6.91 18.54 -0.56
C ASN A 153 -7.21 19.36 -1.82
N GLU A 154 -8.40 19.19 -2.42
CA GLU A 154 -8.82 19.99 -3.56
C GLU A 154 -8.97 21.48 -3.20
N LYS A 155 -9.58 21.79 -2.06
CA LYS A 155 -9.67 23.16 -1.54
C LYS A 155 -8.28 23.78 -1.35
N LEU A 156 -7.37 23.07 -0.68
CA LEU A 156 -6.00 23.53 -0.46
C LEU A 156 -5.26 23.79 -1.78
N ARG A 157 -5.45 22.93 -2.79
CA ARG A 157 -4.87 23.16 -4.13
C ARG A 157 -5.38 24.45 -4.75
N ARG A 158 -6.69 24.71 -4.69
CA ARG A 158 -7.29 25.95 -5.21
C ARG A 158 -6.81 27.20 -4.46
N GLU A 159 -6.61 27.10 -3.15
CA GLU A 159 -6.07 28.21 -2.34
C GLU A 159 -4.60 28.51 -2.68
N LEU A 160 -3.79 27.48 -2.96
CA LEU A 160 -2.40 27.66 -3.40
C LEU A 160 -2.29 28.21 -4.83
N GLU A 161 -3.25 27.92 -5.70
CA GLU A 161 -3.29 28.42 -7.09
C GLU A 161 -3.61 29.93 -7.19
N ASP A 162 -4.28 30.51 -6.19
CA ASP A 162 -4.62 31.94 -6.15
C ASP A 162 -3.94 32.64 -4.96
N PRO A 163 -2.62 32.90 -5.04
CA PRO A 163 -1.84 33.50 -3.95
C PRO A 163 -2.25 34.93 -3.62
N ASN A 164 -3.07 35.58 -4.46
CA ASN A 164 -3.52 36.96 -4.30
C ASN A 164 -5.00 37.10 -3.94
N LYS A 165 -5.71 35.98 -3.71
CA LYS A 165 -7.14 36.02 -3.35
C LYS A 165 -7.36 36.73 -2.01
N GLY A 166 -7.92 37.93 -2.06
CA GLY A 166 -8.18 38.75 -0.88
C GLY A 166 -7.06 39.72 -0.50
N LEU A 167 -5.99 39.84 -1.29
CA LEU A 167 -5.12 41.00 -1.20
C LEU A 167 -5.90 42.24 -1.68
N PRO A 168 -5.82 43.37 -0.97
CA PRO A 168 -6.40 44.61 -1.47
C PRO A 168 -5.78 44.96 -2.83
N GLU A 169 -6.59 45.49 -3.75
CA GLU A 169 -6.09 45.96 -5.04
C GLU A 169 -4.88 46.88 -4.82
N PRO A 170 -3.80 46.72 -5.60
CA PRO A 170 -2.61 47.55 -5.45
C PRO A 170 -3.00 49.01 -5.69
N LYS A 171 -3.02 49.81 -4.62
CA LYS A 171 -3.25 51.25 -4.71
C LYS A 171 -2.01 51.91 -5.29
N GLN A 172 -2.14 52.55 -6.45
CA GLN A 172 -1.10 53.45 -6.96
C GLN A 172 -0.96 54.65 -6.01
N VAL A 173 0.17 54.74 -5.32
CA VAL A 173 0.54 55.95 -4.57
C VAL A 173 1.30 56.84 -5.55
N ILE A 174 0.61 57.88 -6.06
CA ILE A 174 1.25 58.92 -6.85
C ILE A 174 1.87 59.90 -5.84
N ILE A 175 3.19 59.85 -5.72
CA ILE A 175 3.95 60.81 -4.92
C ILE A 175 4.19 62.02 -5.81
N GLY A 176 3.42 63.08 -5.62
CA GLY A 176 3.75 64.40 -6.15
C GLY A 176 4.97 64.93 -5.41
N VAL A 177 6.02 65.28 -6.15
CA VAL A 177 7.16 66.02 -5.60
C VAL A 177 7.04 67.43 -6.15
N GLU A 178 6.61 68.35 -5.29
CA GLU A 178 6.60 69.78 -5.61
C GLU A 178 7.95 70.39 -5.20
N ASP A 179 8.51 71.22 -6.07
CA ASP A 179 9.75 71.94 -5.79
C ASP A 179 9.43 73.12 -4.87
N ALA A 180 9.90 73.06 -3.63
CA ALA A 180 9.69 74.10 -2.62
C ALA A 180 10.34 75.45 -2.98
N SER A 181 11.05 75.53 -4.11
CA SER A 181 11.69 76.75 -4.63
C SER A 181 10.79 77.54 -5.60
N ASP A 182 9.64 76.98 -6.00
CA ASP A 182 8.69 77.63 -6.91
C ASP A 182 7.83 78.66 -6.14
N PRO A 183 7.89 79.96 -6.47
CA PRO A 183 7.11 81.00 -5.79
C PRO A 183 5.59 80.92 -6.03
N GLU A 184 5.11 80.05 -6.94
CA GLU A 184 3.69 79.81 -7.20
C GLU A 184 3.15 78.49 -6.61
N ALA A 185 3.95 77.75 -5.82
CA ALA A 185 3.47 76.56 -5.10
C ALA A 185 2.59 76.97 -3.88
N GLU A 186 1.36 76.42 -3.79
CA GLU A 186 0.44 76.62 -2.65
C GLU A 186 0.81 75.80 -1.40
#